data_AF-A0A5A7U2W3-F1
#
_entry.id   AF-A0A5A7U2W3-F1
#
_cell.length_a   1.000
_cell.length_b   1.000
_cell.length_c   1.000
_cell.angle_alpha   90.00
_cell.angle_beta   90.00
_cell.angle_gamma   90.00
#
_symmetry.space_group_name_H-M   'P 1'
#
loop_
_entity.id
_entity.type
_entity.pdbx_description
1 polymer ?
#
loop_
_entity_poly.entity_id
_entity_poly.type
_entity_poly.pdbx_seq_one_letter_code
_entity_poly.pdbx_strand_id
1 'polypeptide(L)' 'MRMFTPARKRLMRDFKRLQQDPPVGISGAPQDNNIMLWNAAIFGPDDTPWDGGIFKFWFLMTC' A
#
# COMPACT_ATOMS: atom_id res chain seq x y z
N MET A 1 20.47 16.03 -6.85
CA MET A 1 19.35 16.31 -5.91
C MET A 1 18.10 15.60 -6.46
N ARG A 2 17.62 14.50 -5.86
CA ARG A 2 16.43 13.78 -6.36
C ARG A 2 15.23 14.72 -6.24
N MET A 3 14.74 15.26 -7.37
CA MET A 3 13.49 15.99 -7.39
C MET A 3 12.36 15.02 -7.04
N PHE A 4 11.72 15.24 -5.89
CA PHE A 4 10.48 14.55 -5.55
C PHE A 4 9.36 15.22 -6.34
N THR A 5 8.82 14.52 -7.33
CA THR A 5 7.60 14.95 -8.03
C THR A 5 6.46 15.17 -7.02
N PRO A 6 5.46 16.01 -7.33
CA PRO A 6 4.29 16.19 -6.46
C PRO A 6 3.62 14.86 -6.09
N ALA A 7 3.49 13.95 -7.06
CA ALA A 7 2.99 12.59 -6.84
C ALA A 7 3.82 11.82 -5.81
N ARG A 8 5.15 11.86 -5.92
CA ARG A 8 6.06 11.20 -4.96
C ARG A 8 5.92 11.77 -3.55
N LYS A 9 5.80 13.10 -3.41
CA LYS A 9 5.58 13.76 -2.11
C LYS A 9 4.25 13.35 -1.48
N ARG A 10 3.21 13.19 -2.29
CA ARG A 10 1.90 12.72 -1.83
C ARG A 10 1.98 11.27 -1.35
N LEU A 11 2.57 10.37 -2.14
CA LEU A 11 2.72 8.96 -1.76
C LEU A 11 3.49 8.77 -0.45
N MET A 12 4.57 9.54 -0.20
CA MET A 12 5.27 9.47 1.09
C MET A 12 4.40 9.91 2.27
N ARG A 13 3.56 10.92 2.08
CA ARG A 13 2.66 11.42 3.11
C ARG A 13 1.56 10.41 3.42
N ASP A 14 0.97 9.85 2.37
CA ASP A 14 -0.10 8.86 2.49
C ASP A 14 0.45 7.56 3.09
N PHE A 15 1.68 7.16 2.74
CA PHE A 15 2.37 6.04 3.39
C PHE A 15 2.55 6.27 4.89
N LYS A 16 2.98 7.47 5.30
CA LYS A 16 3.12 7.80 6.72
C LYS A 16 1.78 7.71 7.46
N ARG A 17 0.69 8.14 6.83
CA ARG A 17 -0.66 8.01 7.41
C ARG A 17 -1.08 6.55 7.56
N LEU A 18 -0.85 5.74 6.53
CA LEU A 18 -1.08 4.29 6.56
C LEU A 18 -0.32 3.58 7.68
N GLN A 19 0.91 4.02 7.99
CA GLN A 19 1.68 3.48 9.12
C GLN A 19 1.16 3.95 10.48
N GLN A 20 0.61 5.15 10.56
CA GLN A 20 0.08 5.72 11.81
C GLN A 20 -1.30 5.17 12.16
N ASP A 21 -2.13 4.93 11.15
CA ASP A 21 -3.49 4.42 11.29
C ASP A 21 -3.72 3.31 10.25
N PRO A 22 -3.21 2.09 10.52
CA PRO A 22 -3.32 0.99 9.58
C PRO A 22 -4.77 0.48 9.54
N PRO A 23 -5.40 0.40 8.35
CA PRO A 23 -6.72 -0.18 8.20
C PRO A 23 -6.73 -1.67 8.61
N VAL A 24 -7.80 -2.07 9.30
CA VAL A 24 -7.98 -3.49 9.71
C VAL A 24 -8.08 -4.36 8.47
N GLY A 25 -7.37 -5.49 8.49
CA GLY A 25 -7.42 -6.47 7.40
C GLY A 25 -6.73 -6.03 6.11
N ILE A 26 -6.02 -4.89 6.08
CA ILE A 26 -5.30 -4.43 4.90
C ILE A 26 -3.89 -4.00 5.30
N SER A 27 -2.90 -4.38 4.49
CA SER A 27 -1.51 -3.98 4.65
C SER A 27 -0.96 -3.51 3.31
N GLY A 28 -0.14 -2.46 3.31
CA GLY A 28 0.42 -1.91 2.08
C GLY A 28 1.71 -1.15 2.33
N ALA A 29 2.71 -1.38 1.47
CA ALA A 29 3.99 -0.69 1.53
C ALA A 29 4.60 -0.49 0.13
N PRO A 30 5.30 0.63 -0.10
CA PRO A 30 6.08 0.82 -1.31
C PRO A 30 7.30 -0.12 -1.33
N GLN A 31 7.82 -0.40 -2.52
CA GLN A 31 9.11 -1.08 -2.66
C GLN A 31 10.26 -0.14 -2.27
N ASP A 32 11.31 -0.70 -1.66
CA ASP A 32 12.47 0.06 -1.14
C ASP A 32 13.16 0.90 -2.22
N ASN A 33 13.20 0.41 -3.47
CA ASN A 33 13.87 1.05 -4.58
C ASN A 33 12.98 2.04 -5.35
N ASN A 34 11.65 1.87 -5.31
CA ASN A 34 10.71 2.60 -6.13
C ASN A 34 9.36 2.77 -5.43
N ILE A 35 9.13 3.96 -4.89
CA ILE A 35 7.86 4.35 -4.25
C ILE A 35 6.66 4.41 -5.19
N MET A 36 6.85 4.29 -6.50
CA MET A 36 5.73 4.16 -7.43
C MET A 36 5.23 2.71 -7.51
N LEU A 37 6.03 1.74 -7.05
CA LEU A 37 5.64 0.33 -6.96
C LEU A 37 5.26 0.00 -5.52
N TRP A 38 4.09 -0.59 -5.35
CA TRP A 38 3.54 -0.92 -4.04
C TRP A 38 3.10 -2.36 -3.96
N ASN A 39 3.33 -2.95 -2.80
CA ASN A 39 2.90 -4.29 -2.45
C ASN A 39 1.82 -4.14 -1.40
N ALA A 40 0.70 -4.82 -1.58
CA ALA A 40 -0.36 -4.87 -0.58
C ALA A 40 -0.81 -6.29 -0.31
N ALA A 41 -1.37 -6.49 0.87
CA ALA A 41 -2.06 -7.70 1.27
C ALA A 41 -3.42 -7.33 1.86
N ILE A 42 -4.44 -8.09 1.52
CA ILE A 42 -5.78 -7.98 2.10
C ILE A 42 -6.13 -9.33 2.72
N PHE A 43 -6.60 -9.30 3.96
CA PHE A 43 -7.16 -10.46 4.64
C PHE A 43 -8.60 -10.64 4.19
N GLY A 44 -8.96 -11.87 3.85
CA GLY A 44 -10.32 -12.22 3.51
C GLY A 44 -11.25 -11.97 4.71
N PRO A 45 -12.36 -11.25 4.54
CA PRO A 45 -13.29 -10.98 5.64
C PRO A 45 -13.92 -12.26 6.18
N ASP A 46 -14.18 -12.26 7.48
CA ASP A 46 -14.97 -13.27 8.17
C ASP A 46 -16.35 -13.43 7.50
N ASP A 47 -16.94 -14.62 7.63
CA ASP A 47 -18.26 -14.95 7.05
C ASP A 47 -18.34 -14.81 5.52
N THR A 48 -17.19 -14.87 4.82
CA THR A 48 -17.14 -14.95 3.36
C THR A 48 -16.41 -16.22 2.90
N PRO A 49 -16.56 -16.67 1.64
CA PRO A 49 -15.77 -17.78 1.10
C PRO A 49 -14.26 -17.54 1.10
N TRP A 50 -13.82 -16.32 1.41
CA TRP A 50 -12.43 -15.92 1.45
C TRP A 50 -11.87 -15.84 2.86
N ASP A 51 -12.68 -16.13 3.89
CA ASP A 51 -12.27 -16.16 5.30
C ASP A 51 -10.99 -16.98 5.49
N GLY A 52 -10.04 -16.43 6.26
CA GLY A 52 -8.70 -16.97 6.46
C GLY A 52 -7.74 -16.81 5.28
N GLY A 53 -8.19 -16.27 4.15
CA GLY A 53 -7.38 -16.01 2.96
C GLY A 53 -6.49 -14.77 3.07
N ILE A 54 -5.35 -14.76 2.36
CA ILE A 54 -4.48 -13.59 2.21
C ILE A 54 -4.25 -13.35 0.71
N PHE A 55 -4.71 -12.19 0.22
CA PHE A 55 -4.61 -11.81 -1.18
C PHE A 55 -3.53 -10.75 -1.36
N LYS A 56 -2.55 -11.02 -2.21
CA LYS A 56 -1.42 -10.12 -2.46
C LYS A 56 -1.60 -9.38 -3.78
N PHE A 57 -1.31 -8.08 -3.78
CA PHE A 57 -1.46 -7.18 -4.92
C PHE A 57 -0.20 -6.38 -5.18
N TRP A 58 0.01 -6.03 -6.44
CA TRP A 58 1.04 -5.11 -6.89
C TRP A 58 0.38 -3.91 -7.55
N PHE A 59 0.71 -2.71 -7.09
CA PHE A 59 0.23 -1.47 -7.69
C PHE A 59 1.39 -0.70 -8.31
N LEU A 60 1.19 -0.25 -9.55
CA LEU A 60 2.04 0.75 -10.18
C LEU A 60 1.29 2.08 -10.15
N MET A 61 1.77 3.03 -9.35
CA MET A 61 1.26 4.37 -9.29
C MET A 61 1.81 5.15 -10.50
N THR A 62 0.92 5.63 -11.37
CA THR A 62 1.26 6.53 -12.48
C THR A 62 0.81 7.94 -12.15
N CYS A 63 1.57 8.95 -12.58
CA CYS A 63 1.23 10.36 -12.42
C CYS A 63 0.45 10.85 -13.65
#